data_AF-X1J784-F1
#
_entry.id   AF-X1J784-F1
#
_cell.length_a   1.000
_cell.length_b   1.000
_cell.length_c   1.000
_cell.angle_alpha   90.00
_cell.angle_beta   90.00
_cell.angle_gamma   90.00
#
_symmetry.space_group_name_H-M   'P 1'
#
loop_
_entity.id
_entity.type
_entity.pdbx_description
1 polymer ?
#
loop_
_entity_poly.entity_id
_entity_poly.type
_entity_poly.pdbx_seq_one_letter_code
_entity_poly.pdbx_strand_id
1 'polypeptide(L)'
;DIGSNDGIFLRPLKEKGVEALGVESANNLCELANKQRLKTINAYMEDIDVSLLPKADIVTAFNVFAHTKATKEITEKVFEILKPNGVFIVEVQYLVDTIRDLTFDNIYHEHLFYYSAMALSDFFSSLGKQIVKIEHVDTHGGSIRVYIKRREEASNIDSSVREFLEREKGFVDHFGTYKSFGERIKRKKADALNKFKSLKGSIVGYGAPAKATTILNYYGIKIPYTIEDNVAKQGKYIPGIKTKIISKNEMESVPDNIVVLAWNFL
;
A
#
# COMPACT_ATOMS: atom_id res chain seq x y z
N ASP A 1 -9.50 1.55 12.97
CA ASP A 1 -8.82 1.27 11.70
C ASP A 1 -9.04 2.44 10.76
N ILE A 2 -7.97 3.17 10.44
CA ILE A 2 -8.00 4.33 9.55
C ILE A 2 -7.83 3.82 8.12
N GLY A 3 -8.63 4.31 7.19
CA GLY A 3 -8.67 3.79 5.81
C GLY A 3 -9.24 2.37 5.76
N SER A 4 -10.27 2.09 6.57
CA SER A 4 -10.77 0.73 6.76
C SER A 4 -11.40 0.09 5.53
N ASN A 5 -11.60 0.85 4.45
CA ASN A 5 -12.13 0.40 3.17
C ASN A 5 -13.49 -0.29 3.32
N ASP A 6 -13.69 -1.43 2.66
CA ASP A 6 -14.85 -2.31 2.77
C ASP A 6 -14.93 -3.08 4.11
N GLY A 7 -13.99 -2.85 5.02
CA GLY A 7 -13.94 -3.49 6.33
C GLY A 7 -13.23 -4.84 6.36
N ILE A 8 -12.35 -5.12 5.39
CA ILE A 8 -11.57 -6.38 5.32
C ILE A 8 -10.87 -6.73 6.64
N PHE A 9 -10.33 -5.74 7.36
CA PHE A 9 -9.70 -5.94 8.66
C PHE A 9 -10.69 -5.87 9.83
N LEU A 10 -11.76 -5.08 9.72
CA LEU A 10 -12.79 -4.97 10.76
C LEU A 10 -13.59 -6.27 10.94
N ARG A 11 -13.82 -7.02 9.86
CA ARG A 11 -14.58 -8.27 9.88
C ARG A 11 -13.99 -9.33 10.82
N PRO A 12 -12.72 -9.75 10.69
CA PRO A 12 -12.14 -10.75 11.60
C PRO A 12 -12.04 -10.25 13.05
N LEU A 13 -11.93 -8.94 13.29
CA LEU A 13 -11.99 -8.37 14.64
C LEU A 13 -13.36 -8.59 15.28
N LYS A 14 -14.42 -8.27 14.53
CA LYS A 14 -15.80 -8.49 14.97
C LYS A 14 -16.10 -9.97 15.21
N GLU A 15 -15.65 -10.86 14.35
CA GLU A 15 -15.80 -12.32 14.52
C GLU A 15 -15.12 -12.83 15.79
N LYS A 16 -14.04 -12.18 16.22
CA LYS A 16 -13.35 -12.44 17.48
C LYS A 16 -13.94 -11.70 18.69
N GLY A 17 -15.06 -10.99 18.53
CA GLY A 17 -15.70 -10.23 19.60
C GLY A 17 -14.93 -8.97 20.01
N VAL A 18 -14.02 -8.47 19.17
CA VAL A 18 -13.29 -7.22 19.41
C VAL A 18 -14.16 -6.05 18.96
N GLU A 19 -14.34 -5.06 19.83
CA GLU A 19 -14.98 -3.80 19.45
C GLU A 19 -14.05 -3.01 18.53
N ALA A 20 -14.52 -2.70 17.32
CA ALA A 20 -13.74 -2.02 16.30
C ALA A 20 -14.54 -0.91 15.62
N LEU A 21 -13.83 0.17 15.27
CA LEU A 21 -14.35 1.32 14.55
C LEU A 21 -13.47 1.59 13.33
N GLY A 22 -14.10 1.69 12.16
CA GLY A 22 -13.49 2.15 10.92
C GLY A 22 -13.62 3.66 10.73
N VAL A 23 -12.64 4.24 10.04
CA VAL A 23 -12.73 5.59 9.44
C VAL A 23 -12.39 5.42 7.96
N GLU A 24 -13.30 5.80 7.08
CA GLU A 24 -13.17 5.61 5.63
C GLU A 24 -13.72 6.84 4.89
N SER A 25 -12.92 7.45 4.01
CA SER A 25 -13.34 8.66 3.28
C SER A 25 -14.22 8.37 2.06
N ALA A 26 -14.10 7.18 1.46
CA ALA A 26 -14.93 6.76 0.34
C ALA A 26 -16.35 6.37 0.80
N ASN A 27 -17.34 7.20 0.50
CA ASN A 27 -18.73 7.02 0.94
C ASN A 27 -19.29 5.63 0.55
N ASN A 28 -19.06 5.18 -0.68
CA ASN A 28 -19.55 3.88 -1.16
C ASN A 28 -18.96 2.69 -0.38
N LEU A 29 -17.70 2.79 0.07
CA LEU A 29 -17.05 1.73 0.85
C LEU A 29 -17.49 1.77 2.32
N CYS A 30 -17.61 2.97 2.88
CA CYS A 30 -18.17 3.15 4.23
C CYS A 30 -19.61 2.61 4.32
N GLU A 31 -20.47 2.90 3.34
CA GLU A 31 -21.82 2.34 3.25
C GLU A 31 -21.79 0.80 3.15
N LEU A 32 -20.87 0.23 2.36
CA LEU A 32 -20.72 -1.21 2.21
C LEU A 32 -20.33 -1.88 3.54
N ALA A 33 -19.34 -1.33 4.24
CA ALA A 33 -18.90 -1.82 5.55
C ALA A 33 -20.05 -1.77 6.58
N ASN A 34 -20.77 -0.64 6.65
CA ASN A 34 -21.91 -0.48 7.57
C ASN A 34 -23.08 -1.42 7.23
N LYS A 35 -23.36 -1.70 5.95
CA LYS A 35 -24.34 -2.74 5.54
C LYS A 35 -23.95 -4.13 6.05
N GLN A 36 -22.66 -4.42 6.16
CA GLN A 36 -22.13 -5.64 6.79
C GLN A 36 -22.07 -5.55 8.32
N ARG A 37 -22.67 -4.50 8.91
CA ARG A 37 -22.66 -4.20 10.35
C ARG A 37 -21.23 -4.05 10.89
N LEU A 38 -20.31 -3.52 10.09
CA LEU A 38 -18.98 -3.09 10.51
C LEU A 38 -19.07 -1.58 10.74
N LYS A 39 -18.95 -1.14 11.99
CA LYS A 39 -19.15 0.27 12.37
C LYS A 39 -18.04 1.12 11.73
N THR A 40 -18.41 1.98 10.79
CA THR A 40 -17.47 2.82 10.05
C THR A 40 -18.00 4.25 9.93
N ILE A 41 -17.15 5.24 10.20
CA ILE A 41 -17.46 6.67 10.02
C ILE A 41 -16.99 7.10 8.64
N ASN A 42 -17.86 7.77 7.88
CA ASN A 42 -17.46 8.35 6.60
C ASN A 42 -16.79 9.72 6.80
N ALA A 43 -15.45 9.75 6.84
CA ALA A 43 -14.66 10.97 6.95
C ALA A 43 -13.18 10.70 6.66
N TYR A 44 -12.43 11.76 6.39
CA TYR A 44 -10.97 11.73 6.54
C TYR A 44 -10.61 11.84 8.03
N MET A 45 -9.56 11.14 8.46
CA MET A 45 -9.16 11.12 9.88
C MET A 45 -8.76 12.53 10.37
N GLU A 46 -8.09 13.28 9.52
CA GLU A 46 -7.70 14.68 9.72
C GLU A 46 -8.89 15.65 9.84
N ASP A 47 -10.10 15.26 9.43
CA ASP A 47 -11.31 16.09 9.51
C ASP A 47 -12.21 15.73 10.70
N ILE A 48 -12.00 14.56 11.33
CA ILE A 48 -12.84 14.13 12.46
C ILE A 48 -12.51 14.91 13.73
N ASP A 49 -13.55 15.36 14.45
CA ASP A 49 -13.40 15.75 15.86
C ASP A 49 -13.20 14.50 16.72
N VAL A 50 -11.95 14.24 17.07
CA VAL A 50 -11.55 13.05 17.82
C VAL A 50 -12.02 13.03 19.26
N SER A 51 -12.50 14.16 19.80
CA SER A 51 -13.11 14.19 21.14
C SER A 51 -14.43 13.40 21.21
N LEU A 52 -15.08 13.20 20.05
CA LEU A 52 -16.30 12.42 19.91
C LEU A 52 -16.04 10.92 19.71
N LEU A 53 -14.78 10.52 19.57
CA LEU A 53 -14.39 9.12 19.37
C LEU A 53 -14.10 8.42 20.70
N PRO A 54 -14.38 7.11 20.81
CA PRO A 54 -13.95 6.33 21.97
C PRO A 54 -12.42 6.26 22.03
N LYS A 55 -11.88 6.19 23.24
CA LYS A 55 -10.45 5.90 23.42
C LYS A 55 -10.15 4.48 22.97
N ALA A 56 -9.02 4.27 22.29
CA ALA A 56 -8.64 3.00 21.68
C ALA A 56 -7.37 2.41 22.30
N ASP A 57 -7.33 1.08 22.46
CA ASP A 57 -6.12 0.36 22.86
C ASP A 57 -5.15 0.21 21.68
N ILE A 58 -5.69 0.06 20.47
CA ILE A 58 -4.93 -0.07 19.23
C ILE A 58 -5.57 0.82 18.17
N VAL A 59 -4.75 1.58 17.47
CA VAL A 59 -5.14 2.24 16.23
C VAL A 59 -4.29 1.67 15.10
N THR A 60 -4.89 1.40 13.95
CA THR A 60 -4.23 0.85 12.77
C THR A 60 -4.40 1.81 11.60
N ALA A 61 -3.38 1.89 10.74
CA ALA A 61 -3.42 2.58 9.46
C ALA A 61 -2.62 1.75 8.45
N PHE A 62 -3.32 0.86 7.72
CA PHE A 62 -2.70 -0.03 6.75
C PHE A 62 -2.83 0.54 5.35
N ASN A 63 -1.69 0.81 4.70
CA ASN A 63 -1.63 1.45 3.39
C ASN A 63 -2.38 2.79 3.33
N VAL A 64 -2.27 3.61 4.37
CA VAL A 64 -2.86 4.96 4.43
C VAL A 64 -1.79 6.03 4.23
N PHE A 65 -0.67 5.92 4.96
CA PHE A 65 0.35 6.98 5.03
C PHE A 65 0.96 7.30 3.67
N ALA A 66 1.06 6.33 2.76
CA ALA A 66 1.57 6.54 1.41
C ALA A 66 0.68 7.48 0.58
N HIS A 67 -0.60 7.66 0.95
CA HIS A 67 -1.62 8.33 0.12
C HIS A 67 -2.02 9.73 0.60
N THR A 68 -1.52 10.20 1.74
CA THR A 68 -1.96 11.47 2.33
C THR A 68 -0.79 12.32 2.78
N LYS A 69 -0.92 13.64 2.60
CA LYS A 69 0.01 14.64 3.16
C LYS A 69 -0.25 14.92 4.64
N ALA A 70 -1.42 14.52 5.15
CA ALA A 70 -1.85 14.80 6.51
C ALA A 70 -1.30 13.79 7.54
N THR A 71 -0.16 13.14 7.27
CA THR A 71 0.38 12.09 8.15
C THR A 71 0.69 12.60 9.54
N LYS A 72 1.12 13.87 9.66
CA LYS A 72 1.37 14.52 10.95
C LYS A 72 0.07 14.71 11.72
N GLU A 73 -0.94 15.32 11.10
CA GLU A 73 -2.25 15.62 11.69
C GLU A 73 -2.96 14.33 12.11
N ILE A 74 -2.90 13.29 11.26
CA ILE A 74 -3.39 11.96 11.58
C ILE A 74 -2.67 11.41 12.80
N THR A 75 -1.34 11.47 12.84
CA THR A 75 -0.55 10.97 13.98
C THR A 75 -0.93 11.69 15.27
N GLU A 76 -1.01 13.02 15.25
CA GLU A 76 -1.40 13.83 16.42
C GLU A 76 -2.78 13.40 16.94
N LYS A 77 -3.78 13.35 16.05
CA LYS A 77 -5.15 12.90 16.38
C LYS A 77 -5.23 11.47 16.90
N VAL A 78 -4.45 10.55 16.32
CA VAL A 78 -4.36 9.18 16.81
C VAL A 78 -3.85 9.16 18.25
N PHE A 79 -2.81 9.92 18.55
CA PHE A 79 -2.28 10.01 19.92
C PHE A 79 -3.17 10.82 20.87
N GLU A 80 -4.22 11.50 20.41
CA GLU A 80 -5.26 12.01 21.30
C GLU A 80 -6.24 10.92 21.73
N ILE A 81 -6.62 10.00 20.83
CA ILE A 81 -7.57 8.92 21.12
C ILE A 81 -6.93 7.67 21.73
N LEU A 82 -5.62 7.52 21.63
CA LEU A 82 -4.91 6.36 22.14
C LEU A 82 -4.91 6.34 23.68
N LYS A 83 -5.38 5.24 24.28
CA LYS A 83 -5.32 5.00 25.73
C LYS A 83 -3.86 4.97 26.21
N PRO A 84 -3.61 5.15 27.52
CA PRO A 84 -2.29 4.88 28.09
C PRO A 84 -1.82 3.46 27.75
N ASN A 85 -0.57 3.31 27.33
CA ASN A 85 0.04 2.07 26.82
C ASN A 85 -0.55 1.53 25.51
N GLY A 86 -1.46 2.26 24.86
CA GLY A 86 -1.98 1.88 23.56
C GLY A 86 -0.91 1.92 22.47
N VAL A 87 -1.19 1.27 21.35
CA VAL A 87 -0.24 1.16 20.24
C VAL A 87 -0.86 1.68 18.95
N PHE A 88 -0.14 2.56 18.27
CA PHE A 88 -0.44 2.91 16.89
C PHE A 88 0.36 2.00 15.96
N ILE A 89 -0.30 1.36 15.00
CA ILE A 89 0.33 0.44 14.05
C ILE A 89 0.15 1.01 12.65
N VAL A 90 1.26 1.23 11.96
CA VAL A 90 1.26 1.69 10.57
C VAL A 90 1.88 0.60 9.71
N GLU A 91 1.21 0.25 8.62
CA GLU A 91 1.77 -0.60 7.57
C GLU A 91 1.87 0.19 6.28
N VAL A 92 3.06 0.18 5.68
CA VAL A 92 3.36 0.84 4.41
C VAL A 92 4.27 -0.04 3.58
N GLN A 93 4.17 0.10 2.26
CA GLN A 93 5.07 -0.57 1.35
C GLN A 93 6.52 -0.18 1.61
N TYR A 94 7.42 -1.16 1.52
CA TYR A 94 8.80 -0.98 1.92
C TYR A 94 9.66 -0.47 0.75
N LEU A 95 10.24 0.72 0.89
CA LEU A 95 11.08 1.34 -0.13
C LEU A 95 12.29 0.46 -0.50
N VAL A 96 12.87 -0.23 0.49
CA VAL A 96 14.04 -1.09 0.25
C VAL A 96 13.70 -2.24 -0.70
N ASP A 97 12.56 -2.89 -0.51
CA ASP A 97 12.11 -3.96 -1.42
C ASP A 97 11.79 -3.39 -2.79
N THR A 98 11.14 -2.22 -2.84
CA THR A 98 10.85 -1.55 -4.11
C THR A 98 12.11 -1.31 -4.95
N ILE A 99 13.20 -0.88 -4.30
CA ILE A 99 14.50 -0.68 -4.96
C ILE A 99 15.16 -2.00 -5.34
N ARG A 100 15.12 -3.00 -4.46
CA ARG A 100 15.78 -4.30 -4.67
C ARG A 100 15.11 -5.10 -5.78
N ASP A 101 13.79 -5.18 -5.75
CA ASP A 101 12.98 -6.04 -6.61
C ASP A 101 12.52 -5.34 -7.88
N LEU A 102 12.82 -4.05 -8.03
CA LEU A 102 12.46 -3.24 -9.19
C LEU A 102 10.94 -3.12 -9.40
N THR A 103 10.16 -3.11 -8.33
CA THR A 103 8.70 -2.92 -8.36
C THR A 103 8.36 -1.43 -8.52
N PHE A 104 8.94 -0.80 -9.53
CA PHE A 104 8.77 0.63 -9.83
C PHE A 104 7.34 0.97 -10.26
N ASP A 105 6.54 -0.02 -10.62
CA ASP A 105 5.13 0.10 -10.93
C ASP A 105 4.29 0.52 -9.70
N ASN A 106 4.84 0.37 -8.50
CA ASN A 106 4.33 0.98 -7.28
C ASN A 106 4.46 2.50 -7.24
N ILE A 107 5.20 3.11 -8.18
CA ILE A 107 5.33 4.57 -8.27
C ILE A 107 4.21 5.10 -9.16
N TYR A 108 3.15 5.65 -8.55
CA TYR A 108 2.02 6.26 -9.25
C TYR A 108 1.39 7.37 -8.41
N HIS A 109 0.50 8.15 -9.02
CA HIS A 109 -0.02 9.40 -8.47
C HIS A 109 -0.71 9.29 -7.10
N GLU A 110 -1.27 8.13 -6.73
CA GLU A 110 -1.87 7.96 -5.40
C GLU A 110 -0.79 7.71 -4.32
N HIS A 111 0.41 7.25 -4.69
CA HIS A 111 1.55 7.09 -3.77
C HIS A 111 2.39 8.37 -3.74
N LEU A 112 2.09 9.22 -2.77
CA LEU A 112 2.79 10.47 -2.52
C LEU A 112 4.13 10.24 -1.80
N PHE A 113 4.19 9.22 -0.95
CA PHE A 113 5.37 8.91 -0.13
C PHE A 113 5.76 7.43 -0.27
N TYR A 114 7.07 7.18 -0.20
CA TYR A 114 7.66 5.84 -0.20
C TYR A 114 8.52 5.72 1.05
N TYR A 115 8.15 4.81 1.95
CA TYR A 115 8.69 4.81 3.29
C TYR A 115 9.81 3.78 3.48
N SER A 116 10.84 4.21 4.20
CA SER A 116 11.82 3.34 4.83
C SER A 116 11.64 3.39 6.35
N ALA A 117 12.23 2.44 7.07
CA ALA A 117 12.28 2.45 8.52
C ALA A 117 12.97 3.72 9.08
N MET A 118 14.03 4.19 8.43
CA MET A 118 14.72 5.44 8.76
C MET A 118 13.79 6.64 8.61
N ALA A 119 13.10 6.77 7.47
CA ALA A 119 12.16 7.86 7.24
C ALA A 119 11.00 7.87 8.26
N LEU A 120 10.44 6.68 8.59
CA LEU A 120 9.39 6.56 9.60
C LEU A 120 9.94 6.87 11.01
N SER A 121 11.14 6.39 11.34
CA SER A 121 11.78 6.64 12.63
C SER A 121 12.00 8.12 12.85
N ASP A 122 12.52 8.83 11.85
CA ASP A 122 12.72 10.29 11.90
C ASP A 122 11.38 11.03 12.02
N PHE A 123 10.39 10.63 11.22
CA PHE A 123 9.05 11.21 11.26
C PHE A 123 8.42 11.08 12.65
N PHE A 124 8.33 9.88 13.22
CA PHE A 124 7.70 9.68 14.53
C PHE A 124 8.51 10.30 15.67
N SER A 125 9.85 10.24 15.61
CA SER A 125 10.73 10.89 16.58
C SER A 125 10.53 12.41 16.61
N SER A 126 10.36 13.03 15.44
CA SER A 126 10.07 14.48 15.33
C SER A 126 8.76 14.90 16.00
N LEU A 127 7.81 13.96 16.16
CA LEU A 127 6.53 14.16 16.84
C LEU A 127 6.57 13.71 18.32
N GLY A 128 7.76 13.43 18.86
CA GLY A 128 7.94 12.92 20.21
C GLY A 128 7.35 11.54 20.44
N LYS A 129 7.26 10.72 19.38
CA LYS A 129 6.79 9.33 19.41
C LYS A 129 7.95 8.38 19.17
N GLN A 130 7.77 7.12 19.58
CA GLN A 130 8.84 6.12 19.50
C GLN A 130 8.33 4.87 18.79
N ILE A 131 9.04 4.45 17.74
CA ILE A 131 8.86 3.11 17.16
C ILE A 131 9.47 2.10 18.12
N VAL A 132 8.69 1.11 18.53
CA VAL A 132 9.10 0.05 19.48
C VAL A 132 9.30 -1.31 18.83
N LYS A 133 8.75 -1.54 17.64
CA LYS A 133 8.92 -2.77 16.86
C LYS A 133 8.74 -2.49 15.37
N ILE A 134 9.49 -3.20 14.52
CA ILE A 134 9.31 -3.20 13.07
C ILE A 134 9.21 -4.66 12.59
N GLU A 135 8.23 -4.94 11.74
CA GLU A 135 8.08 -6.24 11.09
C GLU A 135 8.14 -6.06 9.58
N HIS A 136 8.83 -6.96 8.89
CA HIS A 136 8.65 -7.13 7.45
C HIS A 136 7.39 -7.96 7.22
N VAL A 137 6.55 -7.55 6.27
CA VAL A 137 5.29 -8.22 5.95
C VAL A 137 5.25 -8.49 4.45
N ASP A 138 4.89 -9.71 4.08
CA ASP A 138 4.78 -10.15 2.69
C ASP A 138 3.43 -9.73 2.07
N THR A 139 3.11 -8.44 2.17
CA THR A 139 1.95 -7.81 1.54
C THR A 139 2.43 -6.86 0.45
N HIS A 140 1.71 -6.83 -0.68
CA HIS A 140 1.94 -5.91 -1.79
C HIS A 140 3.36 -5.91 -2.39
N GLY A 141 4.05 -7.05 -2.35
CA GLY A 141 5.43 -7.17 -2.85
C GLY A 141 6.49 -6.61 -1.90
N GLY A 142 6.19 -6.57 -0.59
CA GLY A 142 7.10 -6.17 0.46
C GLY A 142 6.64 -4.91 1.19
N SER A 143 6.30 -5.07 2.47
CA SER A 143 5.85 -3.98 3.34
C SER A 143 6.58 -4.01 4.68
N ILE A 144 6.57 -2.88 5.38
CA ILE A 144 6.98 -2.80 6.78
C ILE A 144 5.80 -2.38 7.63
N ARG A 145 5.63 -3.07 8.75
CA ARG A 145 4.69 -2.73 9.80
C ARG A 145 5.45 -2.22 11.02
N VAL A 146 5.17 -0.97 11.39
CA VAL A 146 5.81 -0.31 12.53
C VAL A 146 4.81 -0.16 13.66
N TYR A 147 5.29 -0.35 14.89
CA TYR A 147 4.51 -0.22 16.11
C TYR A 147 5.02 1.00 16.86
N ILE A 148 4.16 1.97 17.09
CA ILE A 148 4.50 3.27 17.67
C ILE A 148 3.79 3.44 19.01
N LYS A 149 4.55 3.93 19.99
CA LYS A 149 4.05 4.32 21.32
C LYS A 149 4.42 5.77 21.63
N ARG A 150 3.81 6.31 22.69
CA ARG A 150 4.31 7.54 23.34
C ARG A 150 5.72 7.27 23.86
N ARG A 151 6.60 8.27 23.81
CA ARG A 151 8.02 8.09 24.16
C ARG A 151 8.21 7.68 25.62
N GLU A 152 7.40 8.25 26.51
CA GLU A 152 7.37 7.95 27.94
C GLU A 152 6.83 6.54 28.26
N GLU A 153 6.06 5.94 27.34
CA GLU A 153 5.50 4.59 27.47
C GLU A 153 6.32 3.53 26.70
N ALA A 154 7.33 3.97 25.94
CA ALA A 154 8.15 3.12 25.09
C ALA A 154 9.23 2.38 25.90
N SER A 155 8.79 1.50 26.78
CA SER A 155 9.66 0.50 27.41
C SER A 155 9.96 -0.64 26.44
N ASN A 156 11.17 -1.20 26.52
CA ASN A 156 11.62 -2.37 25.75
C ASN A 156 11.47 -2.24 24.23
N ILE A 157 12.35 -1.42 23.62
CA ILE A 157 12.47 -1.35 22.16
C ILE A 157 13.00 -2.68 21.64
N ASP A 158 12.23 -3.32 20.76
CA ASP A 158 12.56 -4.59 20.13
C ASP A 158 13.81 -4.46 19.23
N SER A 159 14.63 -5.51 19.14
CA SER A 159 15.88 -5.48 18.36
C SER A 159 15.63 -5.20 16.87
N SER A 160 14.45 -5.55 16.35
CA SER A 160 14.03 -5.27 14.99
C SER A 160 14.21 -3.80 14.60
N VAL A 161 13.93 -2.85 15.50
CA VAL A 161 14.09 -1.42 15.18
C VAL A 161 15.53 -1.12 14.77
N ARG A 162 16.50 -1.61 15.54
CA ARG A 162 17.93 -1.45 15.24
C ARG A 162 18.33 -2.20 13.97
N GLU A 163 17.85 -3.43 13.81
CA GLU A 163 18.18 -4.27 12.66
C GLU A 163 17.74 -3.65 11.32
N PHE A 164 16.54 -3.05 11.28
CA PHE A 164 16.06 -2.35 10.09
C PHE A 164 16.85 -1.07 9.80
N LEU A 165 17.14 -0.26 10.83
CA LEU A 165 17.91 0.97 10.66
C LEU A 165 19.34 0.70 10.18
N GLU A 166 20.02 -0.31 10.73
CA GLU A 166 21.36 -0.69 10.26
C GLU A 166 21.33 -1.29 8.86
N ARG A 167 20.28 -2.04 8.49
CA ARG A 167 20.10 -2.56 7.12
C ARG A 167 19.95 -1.44 6.08
N GLU A 168 19.36 -0.32 6.48
CA GLU A 168 19.10 0.83 5.61
C GLU A 168 20.26 1.80 5.46
N LYS A 169 21.19 1.78 6.42
CA LYS A 169 22.35 2.67 6.47
C LYS A 169 23.28 2.48 5.28
N GLY A 170 23.67 3.58 4.64
CA GLY A 170 24.43 3.57 3.39
C GLY A 170 23.63 3.11 2.17
N PHE A 171 22.32 2.83 2.31
CA PHE A 171 21.44 2.41 1.24
C PHE A 171 20.38 3.46 0.93
N VAL A 172 19.38 3.65 1.80
CA VAL A 172 18.26 4.60 1.55
C VAL A 172 18.66 6.05 1.77
N ASP A 173 19.71 6.29 2.55
CA ASP A 173 20.33 7.60 2.81
C ASP A 173 21.39 7.99 1.76
N HIS A 174 21.60 7.14 0.74
CA HIS A 174 22.60 7.36 -0.29
C HIS A 174 22.00 7.60 -1.67
N PHE A 175 22.24 8.78 -2.25
CA PHE A 175 21.72 9.15 -3.58
C PHE A 175 22.10 8.16 -4.70
N GLY A 176 23.30 7.57 -4.61
CA GLY A 176 23.77 6.57 -5.58
C GLY A 176 22.84 5.36 -5.72
N THR A 177 22.15 4.97 -4.65
CA THR A 177 21.16 3.90 -4.64
C THR A 177 20.02 4.19 -5.61
N TYR A 178 19.44 5.39 -5.53
CA TYR A 178 18.32 5.82 -6.38
C TYR A 178 18.74 6.01 -7.83
N LYS A 179 19.96 6.51 -8.07
CA LYS A 179 20.51 6.60 -9.43
C LYS A 179 20.65 5.21 -10.06
N SER A 180 21.24 4.26 -9.32
CA SER A 180 21.39 2.87 -9.77
C SER A 180 20.03 2.20 -9.99
N PHE A 181 19.05 2.46 -9.12
CA PHE A 181 17.67 2.01 -9.29
C PHE A 181 17.08 2.46 -10.63
N GLY A 182 17.17 3.76 -10.95
CA GLY A 182 16.70 4.31 -12.23
C GLY A 182 17.40 3.69 -13.45
N GLU A 183 18.71 3.44 -13.36
CA GLU A 183 19.47 2.78 -14.43
C GLU A 183 19.05 1.31 -14.62
N ARG A 184 18.82 0.58 -13.52
CA ARG A 184 18.32 -0.80 -13.55
C ARG A 184 16.93 -0.88 -14.18
N ILE A 185 16.03 0.06 -13.86
CA ILE A 185 14.70 0.16 -14.48
C ILE A 185 14.82 0.36 -16.00
N LYS A 186 15.70 1.28 -16.45
CA LYS A 186 15.92 1.52 -17.89
C LYS A 186 16.42 0.26 -18.61
N ARG A 187 17.36 -0.47 -18.01
CA ARG A 187 17.83 -1.75 -18.55
C ARG A 187 16.70 -2.78 -18.62
N LYS A 188 15.93 -2.94 -17.55
CA LYS A 188 14.77 -3.85 -17.53
C LYS A 188 13.70 -3.51 -18.55
N LYS A 189 13.44 -2.22 -18.81
CA LYS A 189 12.57 -1.78 -19.90
C LYS A 189 13.07 -2.30 -21.26
N ALA A 190 14.36 -2.14 -21.56
CA ALA A 190 14.93 -2.61 -22.82
C ALA A 190 14.80 -4.14 -22.96
N ASP A 191 15.14 -4.88 -21.90
CA ASP A 191 15.00 -6.35 -21.87
C ASP A 191 13.55 -6.79 -22.09
N ALA A 192 12.61 -6.16 -21.37
CA ALA A 192 11.19 -6.47 -21.45
C ALA A 192 10.63 -6.19 -22.85
N LEU A 193 11.00 -5.08 -23.49
CA LEU A 193 10.57 -4.75 -24.84
C LEU A 193 11.15 -5.71 -25.88
N ASN A 194 12.41 -6.13 -25.74
CA ASN A 194 13.00 -7.14 -26.61
C ASN A 194 12.31 -8.49 -26.45
N LYS A 195 12.04 -8.91 -25.21
CA LYS A 195 11.28 -10.13 -24.93
C LYS A 195 9.89 -10.05 -25.56
N PHE A 196 9.15 -8.96 -25.32
CA PHE A 196 7.81 -8.76 -25.86
C PHE A 196 7.77 -8.84 -27.39
N LYS A 197 8.74 -8.23 -28.08
CA LYS A 197 8.86 -8.30 -29.55
C LYS A 197 9.17 -9.70 -30.08
N SER A 198 9.79 -10.57 -29.28
CA SER A 198 10.13 -11.94 -29.68
C SER A 198 9.02 -12.96 -29.43
N LEU A 199 7.99 -12.60 -28.66
CA LEU A 199 6.84 -13.47 -28.41
C LEU A 199 6.06 -13.67 -29.71
N LYS A 200 5.60 -14.89 -29.92
CA LYS A 200 4.73 -15.26 -31.04
C LYS A 200 3.34 -15.61 -30.49
N GLY A 201 2.32 -15.45 -31.33
CA GLY A 201 0.95 -15.71 -30.95
C GLY A 201 0.29 -14.53 -30.21
N SER A 202 -0.88 -14.80 -29.67
CA SER A 202 -1.69 -13.86 -28.91
C SER A 202 -1.04 -13.51 -27.57
N ILE A 203 -1.13 -12.25 -27.17
CA ILE A 203 -0.60 -11.73 -25.90
C ILE A 203 -1.69 -10.91 -25.23
N VAL A 204 -2.04 -11.25 -24.00
CA VAL A 204 -3.05 -10.54 -23.21
C VAL A 204 -2.52 -10.21 -21.82
N GLY A 205 -3.17 -9.28 -21.13
CA GLY A 205 -2.89 -8.99 -19.73
C GLY A 205 -3.70 -9.87 -18.76
N TYR A 206 -3.16 -10.06 -17.56
CA TYR A 206 -3.89 -10.63 -16.43
C TYR A 206 -3.86 -9.67 -15.23
N GLY A 207 -5.06 -9.22 -14.85
CA GLY A 207 -5.31 -8.19 -13.85
C GLY A 207 -5.22 -6.77 -14.40
N ALA A 208 -5.96 -5.85 -13.78
CA ALA A 208 -5.90 -4.41 -14.04
C ALA A 208 -5.68 -3.60 -12.75
N PRO A 209 -4.61 -3.86 -11.97
CA PRO A 209 -4.31 -3.07 -10.77
C PRO A 209 -3.84 -1.66 -11.15
N ALA A 210 -3.87 -0.70 -10.21
CA ALA A 210 -3.42 0.67 -10.43
C ALA A 210 -2.00 0.73 -11.03
N LYS A 211 -1.08 -0.08 -10.47
CA LYS A 211 0.31 -0.25 -10.92
C LYS A 211 0.49 -0.67 -12.38
N ALA A 212 -0.50 -1.37 -12.96
CA ALA A 212 -0.47 -1.72 -14.39
C ALA A 212 -0.37 -0.48 -15.29
N THR A 213 -0.97 0.63 -14.84
CA THR A 213 -0.91 1.91 -15.53
C THR A 213 0.53 2.39 -15.66
N THR A 214 1.33 2.35 -14.58
CA THR A 214 2.72 2.81 -14.59
C THR A 214 3.58 1.98 -15.53
N ILE A 215 3.57 0.65 -15.39
CA ILE A 215 4.44 -0.21 -16.20
C ILE A 215 4.10 -0.16 -17.70
N LEU A 216 2.81 -0.22 -18.05
CA LEU A 216 2.40 -0.22 -19.46
C LEU A 216 2.67 1.12 -20.14
N ASN A 217 2.35 2.24 -19.48
CA ASN A 217 2.63 3.56 -20.03
C ASN A 217 4.13 3.83 -20.10
N TYR A 218 4.89 3.51 -19.05
CA TYR A 218 6.34 3.74 -19.04
C TYR A 218 7.06 2.88 -20.08
N TYR A 219 6.66 1.62 -20.25
CA TYR A 219 7.28 0.75 -21.26
C TYR A 219 6.77 1.05 -22.67
N GLY A 220 5.58 1.63 -22.81
CA GLY A 220 4.92 1.84 -24.10
C GLY A 220 4.39 0.54 -24.70
N ILE A 221 4.01 -0.43 -23.84
CA ILE A 221 3.47 -1.72 -24.26
C ILE A 221 1.96 -1.62 -24.35
N LYS A 222 1.42 -1.86 -25.55
CA LYS A 222 -0.02 -1.97 -25.76
C LYS A 222 -0.40 -3.43 -25.94
N ILE A 223 -1.19 -3.94 -24.99
CA ILE A 223 -1.86 -5.24 -25.11
C ILE A 223 -3.32 -5.02 -25.55
N PRO A 224 -3.91 -5.95 -26.33
CA PRO A 224 -5.27 -5.80 -26.85
C PRO A 224 -6.31 -5.65 -25.73
N TYR A 225 -6.22 -6.50 -24.71
CA TYR A 225 -7.05 -6.45 -23.52
C TYR A 225 -6.33 -7.07 -22.31
N THR A 226 -6.85 -6.82 -21.12
CA THR A 226 -6.50 -7.52 -19.88
C THR A 226 -7.74 -8.16 -19.27
N ILE A 227 -7.56 -9.29 -18.60
CA ILE A 227 -8.61 -10.02 -17.90
C ILE A 227 -8.66 -9.55 -16.44
N GLU A 228 -9.85 -9.29 -15.91
CA GLU A 228 -10.04 -8.78 -14.55
C GLU A 228 -11.34 -9.30 -13.93
N ASP A 229 -11.27 -9.74 -12.67
CA ASP A 229 -12.40 -10.30 -11.93
C ASP A 229 -13.28 -9.19 -11.32
N ASN A 230 -12.71 -8.02 -11.07
CA ASN A 230 -13.45 -6.87 -10.56
C ASN A 230 -14.46 -6.34 -11.60
N VAL A 231 -15.74 -6.66 -11.39
CA VAL A 231 -16.87 -6.25 -12.23
C VAL A 231 -16.94 -4.72 -12.41
N ALA A 232 -16.53 -3.93 -11.40
CA ALA A 232 -16.53 -2.48 -11.52
C ALA A 232 -15.47 -1.94 -12.50
N LYS A 233 -14.48 -2.76 -12.88
CA LYS A 233 -13.45 -2.43 -13.88
C LYS A 233 -13.75 -2.99 -15.26
N GLN A 234 -14.52 -4.07 -15.37
CA GLN A 234 -14.88 -4.68 -16.64
C GLN A 234 -15.61 -3.68 -17.56
N GLY A 235 -15.31 -3.75 -18.86
CA GLY A 235 -15.81 -2.81 -19.87
C GLY A 235 -15.10 -1.45 -19.91
N LYS A 236 -14.23 -1.15 -18.93
CA LYS A 236 -13.41 0.07 -18.89
C LYS A 236 -12.05 -0.16 -19.56
N TYR A 237 -11.16 0.82 -19.43
CA TYR A 237 -9.84 0.83 -20.05
C TYR A 237 -8.76 1.19 -19.03
N ILE A 238 -7.56 0.63 -19.20
CA ILE A 238 -6.37 1.08 -18.48
C ILE A 238 -6.03 2.52 -18.94
N PRO A 239 -5.85 3.48 -18.01
CA PRO A 239 -5.53 4.87 -18.35
C PRO A 239 -4.26 5.01 -19.18
N GLY A 240 -4.25 6.00 -20.09
CA GLY A 240 -3.11 6.30 -20.97
C GLY A 240 -3.00 5.36 -22.18
N ILE A 241 -2.77 4.06 -21.96
CA ILE A 241 -2.53 3.09 -23.05
C ILE A 241 -3.83 2.59 -23.73
N LYS A 242 -4.99 2.79 -23.09
CA LYS A 242 -6.32 2.40 -23.57
C LYS A 242 -6.48 0.90 -23.87
N THR A 243 -5.87 0.05 -23.06
CA THR A 243 -6.12 -1.41 -23.08
C THR A 243 -7.48 -1.70 -22.46
N LYS A 244 -8.35 -2.45 -23.16
CA LYS A 244 -9.68 -2.82 -22.66
C LYS A 244 -9.57 -3.80 -21.48
N ILE A 245 -10.43 -3.65 -20.49
CA ILE A 245 -10.56 -4.56 -19.36
C ILE A 245 -11.79 -5.42 -19.60
N ILE A 246 -11.62 -6.75 -19.66
CA ILE A 246 -12.70 -7.70 -19.91
C ILE A 246 -12.82 -8.72 -18.78
N SER A 247 -13.98 -9.35 -18.67
CA SER A 247 -14.15 -10.53 -17.82
C SER A 247 -13.50 -11.76 -18.44
N LYS A 248 -13.18 -12.76 -17.61
CA LYS A 248 -12.68 -14.06 -18.08
C LYS A 248 -13.65 -14.76 -19.04
N ASN A 249 -14.95 -14.56 -18.85
CA ASN A 249 -16.02 -15.18 -19.65
C ASN A 249 -16.14 -14.58 -21.06
N GLU A 250 -15.57 -13.41 -21.31
CA GLU A 250 -15.53 -12.78 -22.64
C GLU A 250 -14.36 -13.27 -23.50
N MET A 251 -13.49 -14.15 -22.99
CA MET A 251 -12.39 -14.70 -23.78
C MET A 251 -12.89 -15.71 -24.79
N GLU A 252 -12.57 -15.49 -26.07
CA GLU A 252 -12.91 -16.41 -27.16
C GLU A 252 -11.99 -17.64 -27.22
N SER A 253 -10.72 -17.49 -26.81
CA SER A 253 -9.71 -18.54 -26.84
C SER A 253 -8.68 -18.37 -25.73
N VAL A 254 -7.96 -19.45 -25.41
CA VAL A 254 -6.81 -19.40 -24.51
C VAL A 254 -5.67 -18.64 -25.21
N PRO A 255 -5.08 -17.61 -24.59
CA PRO A 255 -3.98 -16.85 -25.19
C PRO A 255 -2.67 -17.64 -25.16
N ASP A 256 -1.81 -17.41 -26.15
CA ASP A 256 -0.48 -18.05 -26.22
C ASP A 256 0.47 -17.49 -25.15
N ASN A 257 0.29 -16.22 -24.77
CA ASN A 257 1.10 -15.54 -23.76
C ASN A 257 0.24 -14.66 -22.86
N ILE A 258 0.58 -14.64 -21.57
CA ILE A 258 -0.08 -13.81 -20.57
C ILE A 258 0.96 -12.93 -19.88
N VAL A 259 0.72 -11.62 -19.90
CA VAL A 259 1.48 -10.64 -19.12
C VAL A 259 0.78 -10.48 -17.77
N VAL A 260 1.38 -10.99 -16.71
CA VAL A 260 0.81 -10.90 -15.36
C VAL A 260 1.05 -9.50 -14.79
N LEU A 261 0.02 -8.65 -14.83
CA LEU A 261 0.07 -7.28 -14.31
C LEU A 261 -0.23 -7.25 -12.80
N ALA A 262 -1.03 -8.20 -12.32
CA ALA A 262 -1.33 -8.42 -10.90
C ALA A 262 -0.34 -9.40 -10.23
N TRP A 263 0.96 -9.20 -10.47
CA TRP A 263 2.03 -10.12 -10.06
C TRP A 263 2.17 -10.35 -8.55
N ASN A 264 1.65 -9.45 -7.72
CA ASN A 264 1.75 -9.55 -6.26
C ASN A 264 0.76 -10.54 -5.63
N PHE A 265 -0.02 -11.26 -6.46
CA PHE A 265 -0.93 -12.33 -6.04
C PHE A 265 -0.48 -13.72 -6.54
N LEU A 266 0.68 -13.79 -7.20
CA LEU A 266 1.36 -15.05 -7.53
C LEU A 266 2.27 -15.45 -6.37
#